data_AF-A0A3M1VWE6-F1
#
_entry.id   AF-A0A3M1VWE6-F1
#
_cell.length_a   1.000
_cell.length_b   1.000
_cell.length_c   1.000
_cell.angle_alpha   90.00
_cell.angle_beta   90.00
_cell.angle_gamma   90.00
#
_symmetry.space_group_name_H-M   'P 1'
#
loop_
_entity.id
_entity.type
_entity.pdbx_description
1 polymer ?
#
loop_
_entity_poly.entity_id
_entity_poly.type
_entity_poly.pdbx_seq_one_letter_code
_entity_poly.pdbx_strand_id
1 'polypeptide(L)'
;MLALAVLAAGAASPPDSEINPATGKIETVDTVSVGGIEQVRHSVDSGHGHPESARLLTSSGAACHDPRIAITGSGETYVVWWEEGAVPQVRYRRRGGSPDSWSAENRIGEPGEPAINPEIAWDGTSMWVAYEIDLSGGGAGSILIAASGGGDSADPFPDRSIIGTTHYTGDRDTMIDSEAGEVWVSWVDSDSQLGWSRYDRTLGSWTPVAYEPYDGPDGIAAARERIREQVLAASGS
;
A
#
# COMPACT_ATOMS: atom_id res chain seq x y z
N MET A 1 19.25 -4.06 -30.33
CA MET A 1 17.84 -3.71 -30.62
C MET A 1 17.22 -3.41 -29.26
N LEU A 2 17.11 -2.13 -28.91
CA LEU A 2 16.65 -1.71 -27.58
C LEU A 2 15.12 -1.61 -27.65
N ALA A 3 14.40 -2.48 -26.94
CA ALA A 3 12.96 -2.36 -26.80
C ALA A 3 12.67 -1.27 -25.76
N LEU A 4 12.13 -0.15 -26.23
CA LEU A 4 11.59 0.90 -25.39
C LEU A 4 10.25 0.37 -24.85
N ALA A 5 10.21 -0.01 -23.57
CA ALA A 5 8.95 -0.31 -22.91
C ALA A 5 8.15 1.00 -22.81
N VAL A 6 7.08 1.09 -23.59
CA VAL A 6 6.07 2.13 -23.41
C VAL A 6 5.21 1.65 -22.25
N LEU A 7 5.50 2.15 -21.05
CA LEU A 7 4.53 2.14 -19.95
C LEU A 7 3.33 2.97 -20.43
N ALA A 8 2.17 2.32 -20.54
CA ALA A 8 0.93 3.02 -20.80
C ALA A 8 0.73 4.04 -19.67
N ALA A 9 0.52 5.31 -20.01
CA ALA A 9 0.09 6.31 -19.05
C ALA A 9 -1.25 5.86 -18.46
N GLY A 10 -1.20 5.25 -17.28
CA GLY A 10 -2.38 4.88 -16.50
C GLY A 10 -3.15 6.15 -16.15
N ALA A 11 -4.47 6.04 -16.06
CA ALA A 11 -5.27 7.08 -15.43
C ALA A 11 -4.69 7.38 -14.03
N ALA A 12 -4.67 8.65 -13.61
CA ALA A 12 -4.22 9.01 -12.28
C ALA A 12 -4.92 8.12 -11.24
N SER A 13 -4.13 7.50 -10.37
CA SER A 13 -4.64 6.64 -9.29
C SER A 13 -5.72 7.37 -8.50
N PRO A 14 -6.81 6.69 -8.11
CA PRO A 14 -7.84 7.33 -7.32
C PRO A 14 -7.24 7.85 -6.01
N PRO A 15 -7.78 8.97 -5.47
CA PRO A 15 -7.38 9.47 -4.16
C PRO A 15 -7.70 8.42 -3.09
N ASP A 16 -6.84 8.33 -2.09
CA ASP A 16 -7.05 7.50 -0.89
C ASP A 16 -7.33 8.39 0.31
N SER A 17 -8.20 7.95 1.22
CA SER A 17 -8.65 8.80 2.33
C SER A 17 -9.04 8.03 3.58
N GLU A 18 -8.65 8.59 4.73
CA GLU A 18 -8.91 8.03 6.04
C GLU A 18 -9.43 9.09 7.01
N ILE A 19 -10.24 8.68 7.99
CA ILE A 19 -10.66 9.56 9.08
C ILE A 19 -9.58 9.50 10.16
N ASN A 20 -8.94 10.63 10.46
CA ASN A 20 -7.99 10.71 11.56
C ASN A 20 -8.69 10.55 12.91
N PRO A 21 -8.45 9.45 13.67
CA PRO A 21 -9.20 9.17 14.90
C PRO A 21 -8.97 10.21 16.01
N ALA A 22 -7.84 10.92 15.99
CA ALA A 22 -7.52 11.92 17.00
C ALA A 22 -8.18 13.27 16.73
N THR A 23 -8.48 13.59 15.47
CA THR A 23 -9.02 14.91 15.09
C THR A 23 -10.44 14.87 14.53
N GLY A 24 -10.91 13.69 14.10
CA GLY A 24 -12.19 13.51 13.41
C GLY A 24 -12.22 14.08 11.99
N LYS A 25 -11.08 14.51 11.46
CA LYS A 25 -10.97 15.08 10.10
C LYS A 25 -10.70 13.99 9.08
N ILE A 26 -11.16 14.20 7.86
CA ILE A 26 -10.83 13.38 6.71
C ILE A 26 -9.46 13.84 6.20
N GLU A 27 -8.54 12.90 6.08
CA GLU A 27 -7.26 13.13 5.44
C GLU A 27 -7.22 12.38 4.12
N THR A 28 -6.83 13.07 3.06
CA THR A 28 -6.82 12.52 1.71
C THR A 28 -5.44 12.67 1.11
N VAL A 29 -4.96 11.62 0.46
CA VAL A 29 -3.76 11.64 -0.37
C VAL A 29 -4.13 11.41 -1.83
N ASP A 30 -3.53 12.21 -2.70
CA ASP A 30 -3.76 12.11 -4.13
C ASP A 30 -2.54 12.55 -4.94
N THR A 31 -2.59 12.29 -6.24
CA THR A 31 -1.56 12.71 -7.18
C THR A 31 -1.98 13.99 -7.90
N VAL A 32 -1.08 14.97 -7.94
CA VAL A 32 -1.27 16.23 -8.66
C VAL A 32 -0.11 16.49 -9.63
N SER A 33 -0.42 17.03 -10.81
CA SER A 33 0.62 17.41 -11.78
C SER A 33 1.19 18.80 -11.46
N VAL A 34 2.48 18.84 -11.15
CA VAL A 34 3.24 20.08 -10.88
C VAL A 34 4.37 20.17 -11.88
N GLY A 35 4.29 21.12 -12.82
CA GLY A 35 5.31 21.28 -13.87
C GLY A 35 5.39 20.07 -14.82
N GLY A 36 4.31 19.30 -14.95
CA GLY A 36 4.27 18.08 -15.78
C GLY A 36 4.78 16.82 -15.07
N ILE A 37 5.12 16.90 -13.79
CA ILE A 37 5.55 15.77 -12.96
C ILE A 37 4.46 15.47 -11.94
N GLU A 38 4.10 14.21 -11.81
CA GLU A 38 3.14 13.74 -10.81
C GLU A 38 3.78 13.76 -9.41
N GLN A 39 3.08 14.38 -8.46
CA GLN A 39 3.55 14.61 -7.09
C GLN A 39 2.45 14.22 -6.10
N VAL A 40 2.85 13.68 -4.95
CA VAL A 40 1.91 13.32 -3.89
C VAL A 40 1.51 14.56 -3.12
N ARG A 41 0.20 14.77 -2.97
CA ARG A 41 -0.38 15.80 -2.12
C ARG A 41 -1.15 15.13 -0.98
N HIS A 42 -1.03 15.72 0.20
CA HIS A 42 -1.86 15.41 1.36
C HIS A 42 -2.76 16.60 1.66
N SER A 43 -4.02 16.33 2.00
CA SER A 43 -5.01 17.35 2.34
C SER A 43 -5.86 16.92 3.54
N VAL A 44 -6.41 17.90 4.25
CA VAL A 44 -7.22 17.68 5.45
C VAL A 44 -8.53 18.46 5.32
N ASP A 45 -9.66 17.80 5.49
CA ASP A 45 -11.02 18.35 5.41
C ASP A 45 -11.82 18.01 6.69
N SER A 46 -12.64 18.94 7.17
CA SER A 46 -13.60 18.73 8.25
C SER A 46 -14.91 18.04 7.80
N GLY A 47 -14.97 17.54 6.56
CA GLY A 47 -16.14 16.89 5.96
C GLY A 47 -17.07 17.83 5.20
N HIS A 48 -16.60 19.02 4.81
CA HIS A 48 -17.42 20.02 4.11
C HIS A 48 -17.13 20.11 2.60
N GLY A 49 -16.23 19.26 2.07
CA GLY A 49 -15.89 19.21 0.64
C GLY A 49 -14.85 20.25 0.22
N HIS A 50 -14.18 20.89 1.18
CA HIS A 50 -13.14 21.87 0.95
C HIS A 50 -11.99 21.65 1.94
N PRO A 51 -10.77 21.30 1.45
CA PRO A 51 -9.66 21.06 2.36
C PRO A 51 -9.23 22.34 3.07
N GLU A 52 -9.12 22.27 4.40
CA GLU A 52 -8.61 23.33 5.26
C GLU A 52 -7.10 23.50 5.11
N SER A 53 -6.41 22.42 4.78
CA SER A 53 -4.99 22.44 4.45
C SER A 53 -4.69 21.45 3.33
N ALA A 54 -3.72 21.81 2.50
CA ALA A 54 -3.18 20.95 1.45
C ALA A 54 -1.68 21.22 1.31
N ARG A 55 -0.89 20.17 1.14
CA ARG A 55 0.57 20.27 0.98
C ARG A 55 1.10 19.19 0.07
N LEU A 56 2.13 19.51 -0.69
CA LEU A 56 2.92 18.51 -1.40
C LEU A 56 3.79 17.75 -0.38
N LEU A 57 3.81 16.44 -0.51
CA LEU A 57 4.65 15.53 0.26
C LEU A 57 5.93 15.17 -0.48
N THR A 58 5.91 15.24 -1.80
CA THR A 58 7.07 14.96 -2.64
C THR A 58 7.66 16.26 -3.19
N SER A 59 8.95 16.21 -3.47
CA SER A 59 9.64 17.29 -4.19
C SER A 59 10.64 16.76 -5.22
N SER A 60 10.58 15.45 -5.51
CA SER A 60 11.50 14.80 -6.42
C SER A 60 11.22 15.20 -7.87
N GLY A 61 12.24 15.09 -8.71
CA GLY A 61 12.11 15.27 -10.16
C GLY A 61 11.52 14.07 -10.88
N ALA A 62 11.04 13.06 -10.14
CA ALA A 62 10.45 11.83 -10.65
C ALA A 62 8.93 11.83 -10.40
N ALA A 63 8.19 11.16 -11.27
CA ALA A 63 6.77 10.98 -11.10
C ALA A 63 6.48 10.05 -9.93
N CYS A 64 5.46 10.38 -9.14
CA CYS A 64 5.03 9.61 -7.98
C CYS A 64 3.60 9.14 -8.19
N HIS A 65 3.34 7.87 -7.89
CA HIS A 65 2.09 7.19 -8.22
C HIS A 65 1.56 6.39 -7.03
N ASP A 66 0.27 6.06 -7.10
CA ASP A 66 -0.45 5.26 -6.11
C ASP A 66 -0.18 5.65 -4.66
N PRO A 67 -0.44 6.92 -4.27
CA PRO A 67 -0.34 7.28 -2.88
C PRO A 67 -1.42 6.55 -2.06
N ARG A 68 -1.04 6.06 -0.88
CA ARG A 68 -1.94 5.45 0.12
C ARG A 68 -1.68 5.99 1.51
N ILE A 69 -2.72 6.02 2.34
CA ILE A 69 -2.69 6.62 3.68
C ILE A 69 -3.19 5.64 4.74
N ALA A 70 -2.48 5.57 5.87
CA ALA A 70 -2.99 4.94 7.08
C ALA A 70 -2.75 5.86 8.28
N ILE A 71 -3.67 5.83 9.25
CA ILE A 71 -3.60 6.68 10.44
C ILE A 71 -3.70 5.81 11.69
N THR A 72 -2.75 5.98 12.61
CA THR A 72 -2.76 5.25 13.88
C THR A 72 -3.89 5.77 14.79
N GLY A 73 -4.22 5.00 15.83
CA GLY A 73 -5.22 5.42 16.82
C GLY A 73 -4.86 6.73 17.56
N SER A 74 -3.58 7.11 17.60
CA SER A 74 -3.11 8.38 18.17
C SER A 74 -3.11 9.54 17.16
N GLY A 75 -3.53 9.30 15.92
CA GLY A 75 -3.60 10.31 14.86
C GLY A 75 -2.30 10.54 14.11
N GLU A 76 -1.32 9.64 14.22
CA GLU A 76 -0.11 9.71 13.40
C GLU A 76 -0.41 9.20 12.00
N THR A 77 -0.04 9.99 11.00
CA THR A 77 -0.35 9.70 9.59
C THR A 77 0.86 9.13 8.90
N TYR A 78 0.69 8.03 8.17
CA TYR A 78 1.67 7.45 7.27
C TYR A 78 1.15 7.56 5.85
N VAL A 79 2.01 8.00 4.94
CA VAL A 79 1.71 8.05 3.51
C VAL A 79 2.79 7.30 2.78
N VAL A 80 2.38 6.34 1.95
CA VAL A 80 3.25 5.58 1.04
C VAL A 80 2.91 5.91 -0.39
N TRP A 81 3.86 5.74 -1.29
CA TRP A 81 3.70 5.87 -2.76
C TRP A 81 4.86 5.14 -3.44
N TRP A 82 4.79 4.95 -4.74
CA TRP A 82 5.98 4.56 -5.50
C TRP A 82 6.46 5.67 -6.42
N GLU A 83 7.78 5.78 -6.55
CA GLU A 83 8.45 6.78 -7.36
C GLU A 83 9.04 6.11 -8.60
N GLU A 84 8.76 6.67 -9.78
CA GLU A 84 9.35 6.25 -11.04
C GLU A 84 10.87 6.48 -11.07
N GLY A 85 11.58 5.60 -11.78
CA GLY A 85 13.01 5.73 -11.99
C GLY A 85 13.57 4.58 -12.79
N ALA A 86 14.90 4.52 -12.91
CA ALA A 86 15.57 3.37 -13.52
C ALA A 86 15.28 2.06 -12.78
N VAL A 87 15.06 2.16 -11.46
CA VAL A 87 14.52 1.12 -10.60
C VAL A 87 13.44 1.79 -9.75
N PRO A 88 12.15 1.50 -9.96
CA PRO A 88 11.06 2.07 -9.17
C PRO A 88 11.24 1.75 -7.68
N GLN A 89 10.83 2.68 -6.80
CA GLN A 89 10.99 2.51 -5.35
C GLN A 89 9.70 2.89 -4.62
N VAL A 90 9.27 2.06 -3.67
CA VAL A 90 8.28 2.47 -2.68
C VAL A 90 8.92 3.40 -1.67
N ARG A 91 8.23 4.48 -1.34
CA ARG A 91 8.65 5.51 -0.39
C ARG A 91 7.56 5.77 0.63
N TYR A 92 7.95 6.39 1.73
CA TYR A 92 7.00 6.85 2.73
C TYR A 92 7.41 8.19 3.39
N ARG A 93 6.41 8.85 3.97
CA ARG A 93 6.58 9.87 5.02
C ARG A 93 5.62 9.59 6.17
N ARG A 94 6.04 9.95 7.37
CA ARG A 94 5.23 9.93 8.58
C ARG A 94 5.04 11.35 9.09
N ARG A 95 3.85 11.66 9.58
CA ARG A 95 3.55 12.83 10.39
C ARG A 95 3.16 12.37 11.79
N GLY A 96 3.91 12.81 12.79
CA GLY A 96 3.55 12.57 14.20
C GLY A 96 2.31 13.35 14.62
N GLY A 97 1.97 13.32 15.91
CA GLY A 97 0.77 13.99 16.45
C GLY A 97 0.74 15.53 16.33
N SER A 98 1.83 16.17 15.89
CA SER A 98 1.83 17.60 15.55
C SER A 98 1.54 17.80 14.05
N PRO A 99 0.56 18.63 13.66
CA PRO A 99 0.03 18.69 12.29
C PRO A 99 1.02 19.17 11.21
N ASP A 100 2.17 19.74 11.60
CA ASP A 100 3.05 20.43 10.65
C ASP A 100 4.39 19.74 10.33
N SER A 101 4.82 18.74 11.11
CA SER A 101 6.13 18.10 10.92
C SER A 101 6.02 16.71 10.27
N TRP A 102 6.24 16.66 8.97
CA TRP A 102 6.47 15.40 8.26
C TRP A 102 7.95 15.00 8.33
N SER A 103 8.23 13.71 8.41
CA SER A 103 9.55 13.13 8.25
C SER A 103 10.17 13.51 6.90
N ALA A 104 11.46 13.24 6.70
CA ALA A 104 12.02 13.18 5.35
C ALA A 104 11.35 12.05 4.54
N GLU A 105 11.48 12.11 3.21
CA GLU A 105 11.15 10.98 2.33
C GLU A 105 12.13 9.84 2.60
N ASN A 106 11.60 8.65 2.84
CA ASN A 106 12.38 7.44 3.11
C ASN A 106 11.92 6.31 2.19
N ARG A 107 12.77 5.31 1.96
CA ARG A 107 12.46 4.14 1.13
C ARG A 107 11.87 3.01 1.97
N ILE A 108 10.93 2.27 1.37
CA ILE A 108 10.55 0.91 1.74
C ILE A 108 11.15 -0.03 0.69
N GLY A 109 11.85 -1.07 1.11
CA GLY A 109 12.52 -2.00 0.19
C GLY A 109 14.05 -1.85 0.15
N GLU A 110 14.69 -2.86 -0.46
CA GLU A 110 16.15 -2.91 -0.58
C GLU A 110 16.65 -2.02 -1.74
N PRO A 111 17.90 -1.50 -1.66
CA PRO A 111 18.49 -0.83 -2.81
C PRO A 111 18.51 -1.73 -4.05
N GLY A 112 17.93 -1.26 -5.15
CA GLY A 112 17.88 -2.00 -6.42
C GLY A 112 16.68 -2.95 -6.55
N GLU A 113 15.79 -2.97 -5.57
CA GLU A 113 14.51 -3.68 -5.64
C GLU A 113 13.48 -2.85 -6.43
N PRO A 114 12.92 -3.34 -7.55
CA PRO A 114 11.91 -2.63 -8.33
C PRO A 114 10.53 -2.72 -7.65
N ALA A 115 10.35 -1.93 -6.60
CA ALA A 115 9.15 -1.92 -5.77
C ALA A 115 8.10 -0.93 -6.29
N ILE A 116 6.86 -1.40 -6.48
CA ILE A 116 5.71 -0.63 -7.00
C ILE A 116 4.41 -1.00 -6.25
N ASN A 117 3.33 -0.27 -6.53
CA ASN A 117 1.96 -0.52 -6.06
C ASN A 117 1.86 -0.79 -4.54
N PRO A 118 2.24 0.19 -3.69
CA PRO A 118 2.16 -0.01 -2.26
C PRO A 118 0.72 0.15 -1.76
N GLU A 119 0.38 -0.65 -0.76
CA GLU A 119 -0.81 -0.50 0.07
C GLU A 119 -0.39 -0.44 1.54
N ILE A 120 -1.16 0.25 2.40
CA ILE A 120 -0.81 0.42 3.81
C ILE A 120 -2.02 0.21 4.72
N ALA A 121 -1.81 -0.49 5.85
CA ALA A 121 -2.83 -0.70 6.87
C ALA A 121 -2.27 -0.56 8.29
N TRP A 122 -3.15 -0.20 9.23
CA TRP A 122 -2.91 -0.20 10.66
C TRP A 122 -3.67 -1.33 11.34
N ASP A 123 -2.97 -2.18 12.09
CA ASP A 123 -3.61 -3.31 12.78
C ASP A 123 -3.93 -3.06 14.26
N GLY A 124 -3.81 -1.81 14.70
CA GLY A 124 -3.89 -1.42 16.11
C GLY A 124 -2.55 -1.46 16.86
N THR A 125 -1.49 -2.06 16.29
CA THR A 125 -0.16 -2.21 16.91
C THR A 125 1.01 -1.87 15.98
N SER A 126 0.98 -2.30 14.72
CA SER A 126 2.01 -2.06 13.71
C SER A 126 1.40 -1.54 12.40
N MET A 127 2.08 -0.58 11.74
CA MET A 127 1.85 -0.28 10.32
C MET A 127 2.31 -1.46 9.49
N TRP A 128 1.57 -1.81 8.45
CA TRP A 128 1.92 -2.82 7.48
C TRP A 128 1.85 -2.24 6.09
N VAL A 129 2.84 -2.55 5.26
CA VAL A 129 2.90 -2.13 3.86
C VAL A 129 3.02 -3.38 2.99
N ALA A 130 2.03 -3.61 2.14
CA ALA A 130 2.14 -4.58 1.06
C ALA A 130 2.64 -3.86 -0.20
N TYR A 131 3.52 -4.48 -0.97
CA TYR A 131 3.97 -3.93 -2.24
C TYR A 131 4.44 -5.04 -3.18
N GLU A 132 4.56 -4.69 -4.46
CA GLU A 132 4.95 -5.62 -5.51
C GLU A 132 6.42 -5.40 -5.88
N ILE A 133 7.15 -6.50 -6.10
CA ILE A 133 8.42 -6.46 -6.83
C ILE A 133 8.16 -6.89 -8.26
N ASP A 134 8.37 -5.96 -9.19
CA ASP A 134 8.32 -6.25 -10.62
C ASP A 134 9.67 -6.78 -11.12
N LEU A 135 9.79 -8.11 -11.22
CA LEU A 135 10.96 -8.75 -11.78
C LEU A 135 10.88 -8.66 -13.32
N SER A 136 11.34 -7.54 -13.87
CA SER A 136 11.39 -7.33 -15.32
C SER A 136 12.11 -8.50 -16.02
N GLY A 137 11.40 -9.31 -16.81
CA GLY A 137 12.01 -10.42 -17.54
C GLY A 137 11.15 -11.63 -17.93
N GLY A 138 9.87 -11.74 -17.55
CA GLY A 138 9.06 -12.88 -18.00
C GLY A 138 7.74 -13.16 -17.28
N GLY A 139 7.07 -12.14 -16.75
CA GLY A 139 5.70 -12.27 -16.22
C GLY A 139 5.58 -12.82 -14.81
N ALA A 140 6.68 -12.95 -14.05
CA ALA A 140 6.63 -13.30 -12.63
C ALA A 140 6.78 -12.03 -11.77
N GLY A 141 5.82 -11.78 -10.89
CA GLY A 141 5.89 -10.76 -9.83
C GLY A 141 5.94 -11.41 -8.46
N SER A 142 6.57 -10.75 -7.49
CA SER A 142 6.51 -11.17 -6.09
C SER A 142 5.66 -10.20 -5.29
N ILE A 143 4.80 -10.74 -4.43
CA ILE A 143 4.03 -9.97 -3.45
C ILE A 143 4.81 -9.98 -2.13
N LEU A 144 5.19 -8.81 -1.66
CA LEU A 144 5.94 -8.62 -0.44
C LEU A 144 5.11 -7.90 0.60
N ILE A 145 5.37 -8.25 1.85
CA ILE A 145 4.98 -7.49 3.02
C ILE A 145 6.24 -6.91 3.64
N ALA A 146 6.13 -5.64 4.03
CA ALA A 146 7.01 -5.02 5.01
C ALA A 146 6.17 -4.56 6.21
N ALA A 147 6.53 -5.01 7.40
CA ALA A 147 5.89 -4.63 8.65
C ALA A 147 6.73 -3.59 9.38
N SER A 148 6.06 -2.63 10.02
CA SER A 148 6.78 -1.66 10.81
C SER A 148 7.32 -2.30 12.10
N GLY A 149 8.58 -2.03 12.43
CA GLY A 149 9.28 -2.66 13.55
C GLY A 149 8.87 -2.14 14.93
N GLY A 150 7.88 -1.24 15.00
CA GLY A 150 7.52 -0.49 16.20
C GLY A 150 8.60 0.53 16.61
N GLY A 151 8.17 1.74 16.97
CA GLY A 151 9.06 2.80 17.49
C GLY A 151 9.83 3.61 16.44
N ASP A 152 10.57 4.62 16.90
CA ASP A 152 11.33 5.57 16.07
C ASP A 152 12.67 4.97 15.57
N SER A 153 12.64 3.75 15.02
CA SER A 153 13.82 3.16 14.37
C SER A 153 14.17 3.91 13.08
N ALA A 154 15.47 3.92 12.74
CA ALA A 154 15.96 4.55 11.51
C ALA A 154 15.49 3.82 10.23
N ASP A 155 15.18 2.53 10.34
CA ASP A 155 14.42 1.77 9.35
C ASP A 155 13.09 1.36 10.01
N PRO A 156 11.97 2.05 9.71
CA PRO A 156 10.72 1.71 10.34
C PRO A 156 10.11 0.44 9.79
N PHE A 157 10.60 -0.15 8.69
CA PHE A 157 10.08 -1.38 8.09
C PHE A 157 11.16 -2.48 7.99
N PRO A 158 11.71 -2.95 9.13
CA PRO A 158 12.82 -3.89 9.15
C PRO A 158 12.40 -5.33 8.81
N ASP A 159 11.15 -5.70 9.11
CA ASP A 159 10.65 -7.06 8.93
C ASP A 159 9.96 -7.18 7.58
N ARG A 160 10.61 -7.90 6.66
CA ARG A 160 10.09 -8.12 5.30
C ARG A 160 9.94 -9.58 5.00
N SER A 161 8.88 -9.93 4.29
CA SER A 161 8.58 -11.31 3.90
C SER A 161 7.98 -11.34 2.52
N ILE A 162 8.46 -12.27 1.70
CA ILE A 162 7.76 -12.66 0.47
C ILE A 162 6.59 -13.52 0.92
N ILE A 163 5.37 -13.07 0.63
CA ILE A 163 4.14 -13.75 1.04
C ILE A 163 3.47 -14.48 -0.11
N GLY A 164 3.82 -14.14 -1.35
CA GLY A 164 3.31 -14.78 -2.55
C GLY A 164 4.17 -14.50 -3.77
N THR A 165 4.07 -15.38 -4.76
CA THR A 165 4.62 -15.17 -6.09
C THR A 165 3.53 -15.45 -7.10
N THR A 166 3.34 -14.57 -8.06
CA THR A 166 2.32 -14.72 -9.09
C THR A 166 2.93 -14.63 -10.48
N HIS A 167 2.35 -15.38 -11.42
CA HIS A 167 2.65 -15.27 -12.85
C HIS A 167 1.63 -14.40 -13.59
N TYR A 168 0.73 -13.75 -12.84
CA TYR A 168 -0.20 -12.81 -13.44
C TYR A 168 0.54 -11.57 -13.94
N THR A 169 0.24 -11.24 -15.20
CA THR A 169 0.85 -10.10 -15.91
C THR A 169 -0.09 -8.91 -16.03
N GLY A 170 -1.34 -9.05 -15.59
CA GLY A 170 -2.26 -7.92 -15.46
C GLY A 170 -2.02 -7.15 -14.17
N ASP A 171 -2.90 -6.18 -13.91
CA ASP A 171 -2.94 -5.48 -12.63
C ASP A 171 -3.27 -6.47 -11.51
N ARG A 172 -2.40 -6.54 -10.51
CA ARG A 172 -2.53 -7.48 -9.41
C ARG A 172 -3.49 -6.97 -8.35
N ASP A 173 -3.88 -5.69 -8.40
CA ASP A 173 -4.81 -5.08 -7.43
C ASP A 173 -4.51 -5.58 -6.01
N THR A 174 -3.24 -5.46 -5.62
CA THR A 174 -2.79 -5.92 -4.31
C THR A 174 -3.51 -5.10 -3.25
N MET A 175 -4.03 -5.73 -2.20
CA MET A 175 -4.70 -5.07 -1.08
C MET A 175 -4.20 -5.65 0.24
N ILE A 176 -3.94 -4.77 1.21
CA ILE A 176 -3.74 -5.15 2.60
C ILE A 176 -4.90 -4.65 3.45
N ASP A 177 -5.46 -5.55 4.24
CA ASP A 177 -6.59 -5.26 5.10
C ASP A 177 -6.22 -5.59 6.55
N SER A 178 -6.85 -4.86 7.48
CA SER A 178 -6.83 -5.22 8.89
C SER A 178 -8.16 -5.02 9.57
N GLU A 179 -8.57 -6.02 10.34
CA GLU A 179 -9.79 -5.97 11.12
C GLU A 179 -9.69 -6.86 12.35
N ALA A 180 -10.23 -6.40 13.48
CA ALA A 180 -10.29 -7.18 14.72
C ALA A 180 -8.91 -7.72 15.20
N GLY A 181 -7.84 -7.03 14.83
CA GLY A 181 -6.45 -7.44 15.13
C GLY A 181 -5.87 -8.46 14.15
N GLU A 182 -6.61 -8.85 13.12
CA GLU A 182 -6.11 -9.65 12.00
C GLU A 182 -5.54 -8.76 10.91
N VAL A 183 -4.58 -9.31 10.17
CA VAL A 183 -3.99 -8.67 8.99
C VAL A 183 -3.91 -9.73 7.89
N TRP A 184 -4.36 -9.39 6.69
CA TRP A 184 -4.23 -10.25 5.53
C TRP A 184 -3.93 -9.43 4.28
N VAL A 185 -3.35 -10.09 3.28
CA VAL A 185 -3.13 -9.52 1.95
C VAL A 185 -3.86 -10.37 0.94
N SER A 186 -4.49 -9.71 -0.02
CA SER A 186 -5.05 -10.35 -1.21
C SER A 186 -4.48 -9.72 -2.48
N TRP A 187 -4.40 -10.50 -3.56
CA TRP A 187 -3.97 -10.03 -4.88
C TRP A 187 -4.66 -10.86 -5.96
N VAL A 188 -4.85 -10.29 -7.13
CA VAL A 188 -5.26 -10.99 -8.36
C VAL A 188 -4.11 -11.88 -8.81
N ASP A 189 -4.35 -13.19 -8.78
CA ASP A 189 -3.36 -14.20 -9.16
C ASP A 189 -3.62 -14.78 -10.55
N SER A 190 -4.86 -14.65 -11.04
CA SER A 190 -5.26 -14.96 -12.42
C SER A 190 -6.57 -14.24 -12.73
N ASP A 191 -7.06 -14.33 -13.97
CA ASP A 191 -8.35 -13.74 -14.39
C ASP A 191 -9.59 -14.25 -13.62
N SER A 192 -9.42 -15.23 -12.73
CA SER A 192 -10.53 -15.85 -11.98
C SER A 192 -10.18 -16.24 -10.53
N GLN A 193 -9.00 -15.87 -10.02
CA GLN A 193 -8.59 -16.23 -8.66
C GLN A 193 -7.85 -15.09 -7.97
N LEU A 194 -8.23 -14.85 -6.71
CA LEU A 194 -7.41 -14.10 -5.77
C LEU A 194 -6.49 -15.07 -5.02
N GLY A 195 -5.20 -14.74 -4.95
CA GLY A 195 -4.30 -15.29 -3.94
C GLY A 195 -4.45 -14.47 -2.66
N TRP A 196 -4.36 -15.12 -1.50
CA TRP A 196 -4.33 -14.41 -0.22
C TRP A 196 -3.52 -15.14 0.84
N SER A 197 -3.02 -14.38 1.81
CA SER A 197 -2.31 -14.89 2.97
C SER A 197 -2.66 -14.04 4.20
N ARG A 198 -2.70 -14.66 5.37
CA ARG A 198 -3.00 -14.03 6.66
C ARG A 198 -1.75 -14.06 7.53
N TYR A 199 -1.54 -13.03 8.34
CA TYR A 199 -0.50 -13.04 9.36
C TYR A 199 -0.93 -13.85 10.59
N ASP A 200 -0.23 -14.94 10.89
CA ASP A 200 -0.40 -15.69 12.13
C ASP A 200 0.48 -15.06 13.22
N ARG A 201 -0.16 -14.30 14.12
CA ARG A 201 0.51 -13.65 15.25
C ARG A 201 1.10 -14.62 16.28
N THR A 202 0.59 -15.84 16.35
CA THR A 202 1.10 -16.88 17.28
C THR A 202 2.42 -17.43 16.78
N LEU A 203 2.53 -17.60 15.47
CA LEU A 203 3.75 -18.10 14.81
C LEU A 203 4.71 -16.98 14.39
N GLY A 204 4.23 -15.73 14.33
CA GLY A 204 4.99 -14.59 13.84
C GLY A 204 5.28 -14.68 12.34
N SER A 205 4.40 -15.36 11.58
CA SER A 205 4.63 -15.68 10.17
C SER A 205 3.34 -15.61 9.35
N TRP A 206 3.47 -15.40 8.05
CA TRP A 206 2.36 -15.48 7.11
C TRP A 206 1.95 -16.93 6.85
N THR A 207 0.65 -17.18 6.70
CA THR A 207 0.13 -18.50 6.31
C THR A 207 0.55 -18.83 4.88
N PRO A 208 0.59 -20.13 4.49
CA PRO A 208 0.67 -20.49 3.08
C PRO A 208 -0.42 -19.79 2.26
N VAL A 209 -0.11 -19.50 1.00
CA VAL A 209 -1.06 -18.87 0.07
C VAL A 209 -2.30 -19.75 -0.07
N ALA A 210 -3.46 -19.15 0.16
CA ALA A 210 -4.77 -19.70 -0.16
C ALA A 210 -5.36 -18.98 -1.36
N TYR A 211 -6.40 -19.57 -1.97
CA TYR A 211 -7.00 -19.06 -3.18
C TYR A 211 -8.51 -18.94 -3.05
N GLU A 212 -9.06 -17.83 -3.52
CA GLU A 212 -10.50 -17.57 -3.57
C GLU A 212 -10.92 -17.32 -5.02
N PRO A 213 -11.83 -18.13 -5.61
CA PRO A 213 -12.28 -17.93 -6.97
C PRO A 213 -13.19 -16.71 -7.10
N TYR A 214 -13.23 -16.10 -8.29
CA TYR A 214 -14.19 -15.03 -8.62
C TYR A 214 -14.62 -15.08 -10.08
N ASP A 215 -15.81 -14.53 -10.35
CA ASP A 215 -16.41 -14.52 -11.69
C ASP A 215 -16.23 -13.16 -12.38
N GLY A 216 -15.10 -12.99 -13.07
CA GLY A 216 -14.76 -11.77 -13.80
C GLY A 216 -14.48 -10.55 -12.89
N PRO A 217 -14.11 -9.39 -13.45
CA PRO A 217 -13.62 -8.25 -12.67
C PRO A 217 -14.60 -7.77 -11.59
N ASP A 218 -15.90 -7.79 -11.88
CA ASP A 218 -16.94 -7.38 -10.93
C ASP A 218 -17.08 -8.34 -9.72
N GLY A 219 -16.50 -9.54 -9.81
CA GLY A 219 -16.49 -10.55 -8.74
C GLY A 219 -15.39 -10.37 -7.70
N ILE A 220 -14.39 -9.50 -7.94
CA ILE A 220 -13.21 -9.34 -7.06
C ILE A 220 -13.64 -8.88 -5.66
N ALA A 221 -14.48 -7.85 -5.56
CA ALA A 221 -14.94 -7.34 -4.26
C ALA A 221 -15.70 -8.40 -3.46
N ALA A 222 -16.54 -9.19 -4.12
CA ALA A 222 -17.27 -10.27 -3.47
C ALA A 222 -16.33 -11.40 -2.98
N ALA A 223 -15.24 -11.68 -3.71
CA ALA A 223 -14.22 -12.63 -3.27
C ALA A 223 -13.41 -12.11 -2.07
N ARG A 224 -13.04 -10.82 -2.06
CA ARG A 224 -12.39 -10.21 -0.88
C ARG A 224 -13.27 -10.27 0.36
N GLU A 225 -14.58 -10.07 0.23
CA GLU A 225 -15.50 -10.24 1.39
C GLU A 225 -15.48 -11.68 1.92
N ARG A 226 -15.44 -12.69 1.06
CA ARG A 226 -15.34 -14.09 1.51
C ARG A 226 -13.98 -14.40 2.13
N ILE A 227 -12.89 -13.78 1.66
CA ILE A 227 -11.58 -13.89 2.31
C ILE A 227 -11.64 -13.30 3.72
N ARG A 228 -12.21 -12.09 3.86
CA ARG A 228 -12.44 -11.43 5.14
C ARG A 228 -13.21 -12.33 6.11
N GLU A 229 -14.33 -12.91 5.68
CA GLU A 229 -15.12 -13.86 6.48
C GLU A 229 -14.30 -15.08 6.93
N GLN A 230 -13.49 -15.66 6.03
CA GLN A 230 -12.62 -16.80 6.34
C GLN A 230 -11.53 -16.44 7.36
N VAL A 231 -10.90 -15.27 7.23
CA VAL A 231 -9.89 -14.78 8.16
C VAL A 231 -10.48 -14.62 9.56
N LEU A 232 -11.62 -13.93 9.67
CA LEU A 232 -12.26 -13.64 10.95
C LEU A 232 -12.82 -14.91 11.62
N ALA A 233 -13.32 -15.88 10.84
CA ALA A 233 -13.77 -17.16 11.37
C ALA A 233 -12.63 -17.98 12.00
N ALA A 234 -11.44 -17.94 11.40
CA ALA A 234 -10.26 -18.65 11.89
C ALA A 234 -9.63 -18.02 13.14
N SER A 235 -10.09 -16.85 13.58
CA SER A 235 -9.62 -16.18 14.82
C SER A 235 -10.53 -16.43 16.02
N GLY A 236 -11.76 -16.89 15.78
CA GLY A 236 -12.75 -17.20 16.82
C GLY A 236 -12.72 -18.64 17.33
N SER A 237 -11.85 -19.50 16.79
CA SER A 237 -11.68 -20.92 17.13
C SER A 237 -10.49 -21.17 18.05
#